data_AF-A0A3A4WIY8-F1
#
_entry.id   AF-A0A3A4WIY8-F1
#
_cell.length_a   1.000
_cell.length_b   1.000
_cell.length_c   1.000
_cell.angle_alpha   90.00
_cell.angle_beta   90.00
_cell.angle_gamma   90.00
#
_symmetry.space_group_name_H-M   'P 1'
#
loop_
_entity.id
_entity.type
_entity.pdbx_description
1 polymer ?
#
loop_
_entity_poly.entity_id
_entity_poly.type
_entity_poly.pdbx_seq_one_letter_code
_entity_poly.pdbx_strand_id
1 'polypeptide(L)'
;MTRLKLILFVAIILIITASIFSFVSLHNDFLIRKWQLPLDPPGFFDSRQFAWASESHAQGHDQIYKNTVNPRGTLLNYPRIWHALFSLGINESHTNILGSIVIILFLIGIGIFWFSGNFDNFTYLILFFVILSPPVMLGVERSNIELIIFFILSLALVINSYSSISALLIFLFAAILKLYPIFGIPYLLKEHKRKFWFLFLTGSGIFVLYALLSITDFIQLFKTAPKGVSSSFGRDVWWMALRHGRFYHLPLSDSQVLFFKILSYILAFISVAAALYFSMRRAGSGLCRQPQYVDAFRIGAGIYIGCFLLMNTVDYRLVFLVFAIPQLVVWMRDCDKGDSLVPRITFSAIMFSLWSNVVMRFLGRKITFAMEEFSNWIILVGLLYLFFSSLPEWFKNDLRRLFCFKKCYPSAN
;
A
#
# COMPACT_ATOMS: atom_id res chain seq x y z
N MET A 1 11.80 -27.37 -2.62
CA MET A 1 10.78 -26.49 -1.99
C MET A 1 10.65 -26.89 -0.53
N THR A 2 10.77 -25.97 0.44
CA THR A 2 10.65 -26.37 1.86
C THR A 2 9.20 -26.76 2.17
N ARG A 3 8.97 -27.87 2.89
CA ARG A 3 7.62 -28.33 3.25
C ARG A 3 6.82 -27.24 3.97
N LEU A 4 7.48 -26.46 4.82
CA LEU A 4 6.89 -25.33 5.53
C LEU A 4 6.28 -24.27 4.59
N LYS A 5 6.98 -23.93 3.50
CA LYS A 5 6.51 -22.95 2.49
C LYS A 5 5.14 -23.33 1.94
N LEU A 6 4.95 -24.61 1.61
CA LEU A 6 3.70 -25.13 1.07
C LEU A 6 2.60 -25.19 2.14
N ILE A 7 2.93 -25.68 3.34
CA ILE A 7 1.99 -25.78 4.46
C ILE A 7 1.41 -24.41 4.82
N LEU A 8 2.25 -23.38 4.97
CA LEU A 8 1.80 -22.04 5.29
C LEU A 8 0.93 -21.44 4.18
N PHE A 9 1.29 -21.65 2.91
CA PHE A 9 0.49 -21.17 1.78
C PHE A 9 -0.90 -21.83 1.72
N VAL A 10 -0.97 -23.16 1.91
CA VAL A 10 -2.24 -23.88 1.99
C VAL A 10 -3.06 -23.41 3.19
N ALA A 11 -2.42 -23.18 4.34
CA ALA A 11 -3.11 -22.64 5.52
C ALA A 11 -3.72 -21.26 5.26
N ILE A 12 -3.03 -20.35 4.56
CA ILE A 12 -3.59 -19.05 4.13
C ILE A 12 -4.85 -19.25 3.30
N ILE A 13 -4.78 -20.11 2.27
CA ILE A 13 -5.93 -20.40 1.40
C ILE A 13 -7.10 -20.92 2.23
N LEU A 14 -6.87 -21.89 3.11
CA LEU A 14 -7.92 -22.48 3.93
C LEU A 14 -8.54 -21.46 4.90
N ILE A 15 -7.72 -20.66 5.57
CA ILE A 15 -8.21 -19.64 6.53
C ILE A 15 -9.04 -18.57 5.82
N ILE A 16 -8.55 -18.05 4.68
CA ILE A 16 -9.26 -17.03 3.91
C ILE A 16 -10.56 -17.60 3.32
N THR A 17 -10.50 -18.76 2.68
CA THR A 17 -11.69 -19.37 2.06
C THR A 17 -12.74 -19.75 3.10
N ALA A 18 -12.35 -20.35 4.24
CA ALA A 18 -13.28 -20.67 5.33
C ALA A 18 -13.93 -19.41 5.92
N SER A 19 -13.14 -18.35 6.15
CA SER A 19 -13.64 -17.09 6.70
C SER A 19 -14.67 -16.44 5.77
N ILE A 20 -14.38 -16.44 4.46
CA ILE A 20 -15.24 -15.82 3.46
C ILE A 20 -16.47 -16.66 3.14
N PHE A 21 -16.31 -17.98 3.03
CA PHE A 21 -17.46 -18.88 2.86
C PHE A 21 -18.43 -18.77 4.04
N SER A 22 -17.90 -18.75 5.28
CA SER A 22 -18.73 -18.53 6.47
C SER A 22 -19.47 -17.19 6.40
N PHE A 23 -18.77 -16.11 6.04
CA PHE A 23 -19.36 -14.77 6.06
C PHE A 23 -20.36 -14.52 4.92
N VAL A 24 -20.02 -14.93 3.70
CA VAL A 24 -20.81 -14.62 2.49
C VAL A 24 -21.90 -15.66 2.24
N SER A 25 -21.58 -16.95 2.37
CA SER A 25 -22.54 -18.02 2.08
C SER A 25 -23.43 -18.35 3.28
N LEU A 26 -22.84 -18.41 4.48
CA LEU A 26 -23.57 -18.79 5.70
C LEU A 26 -24.06 -17.59 6.52
N HIS A 27 -23.78 -16.36 6.07
CA HIS A 27 -24.10 -15.12 6.81
C HIS A 27 -23.58 -15.12 8.25
N ASN A 28 -22.48 -15.85 8.49
CA ASN A 28 -21.88 -16.03 9.80
C ASN A 28 -20.53 -15.31 9.86
N ASP A 29 -20.51 -14.21 10.61
CA ASP A 29 -19.34 -13.35 10.76
C ASP A 29 -18.39 -13.78 11.90
N PHE A 30 -18.65 -14.90 12.58
CA PHE A 30 -17.87 -15.35 13.74
C PHE A 30 -16.36 -15.42 13.48
N LEU A 31 -15.96 -15.96 12.33
CA LEU A 31 -14.55 -16.06 11.95
C LEU A 31 -13.96 -14.68 11.67
N ILE A 32 -14.60 -13.85 10.83
CA ILE A 32 -14.07 -12.54 10.46
C ILE A 32 -14.01 -11.59 11.66
N ARG A 33 -14.97 -11.67 12.61
CA ARG A 33 -14.96 -10.87 13.84
C ARG A 33 -13.69 -11.08 14.70
N LYS A 34 -12.97 -12.19 14.53
CA LYS A 34 -11.69 -12.42 15.25
C LYS A 34 -10.63 -11.39 14.90
N TRP A 35 -10.70 -10.79 13.71
CA TRP A 35 -9.79 -9.73 13.27
C TRP A 35 -10.17 -8.32 13.75
N GLN A 36 -11.28 -8.16 14.49
CA GLN A 36 -11.76 -6.86 14.99
C GLN A 36 -11.92 -5.80 13.88
N LEU A 37 -12.38 -6.23 12.71
CA LEU A 37 -12.58 -5.36 11.55
C LEU A 37 -13.82 -4.48 11.71
N PRO A 38 -13.84 -3.26 11.14
CA PRO A 38 -15.06 -2.52 10.91
C PRO A 38 -15.86 -3.18 9.77
N LEU A 39 -16.55 -4.28 10.11
CA LEU A 39 -17.37 -5.06 9.19
C LEU A 39 -18.44 -4.21 8.53
N ASP A 40 -18.71 -4.50 7.25
CA ASP A 40 -19.72 -3.79 6.50
C ASP A 40 -20.71 -4.77 5.84
N PRO A 41 -21.54 -5.48 6.63
CA PRO A 41 -22.47 -6.46 6.11
C PRO A 41 -23.56 -5.80 5.26
N PRO A 42 -24.06 -6.48 4.22
CA PRO A 42 -23.63 -7.80 3.73
C PRO A 42 -22.25 -7.75 3.05
N GLY A 43 -21.50 -8.86 3.12
CA GLY A 43 -20.11 -8.91 2.67
C GLY A 43 -19.87 -8.51 1.21
N PHE A 44 -18.59 -8.28 0.88
CA PHE A 44 -18.15 -7.76 -0.41
C PHE A 44 -18.71 -6.39 -0.77
N PHE A 45 -18.76 -5.50 0.21
CA PHE A 45 -19.31 -4.16 0.05
C PHE A 45 -18.71 -3.40 -1.15
N ASP A 46 -17.40 -3.48 -1.39
CA ASP A 46 -16.78 -2.75 -2.50
C ASP A 46 -17.09 -3.38 -3.87
N SER A 47 -17.28 -4.70 -3.95
CA SER A 47 -17.80 -5.33 -5.17
C SER A 47 -19.27 -4.96 -5.42
N ARG A 48 -20.06 -4.79 -4.36
CA ARG A 48 -21.45 -4.34 -4.46
C ARG A 48 -21.56 -2.91 -4.98
N GLN A 49 -20.63 -2.04 -4.58
CA GLN A 49 -20.53 -0.68 -5.12
C GLN A 49 -20.38 -0.69 -6.65
N PHE A 50 -19.62 -1.63 -7.22
CA PHE A 50 -19.51 -1.82 -8.66
C PHE A 50 -20.83 -2.30 -9.29
N ALA A 51 -21.54 -3.21 -8.63
CA ALA A 51 -22.82 -3.70 -9.10
C ALA A 51 -23.89 -2.58 -9.16
N TRP A 52 -24.04 -1.81 -8.08
CA TRP A 52 -24.97 -0.66 -8.06
C TRP A 52 -24.58 0.42 -9.07
N ALA A 53 -23.28 0.67 -9.23
CA ALA A 53 -22.78 1.58 -10.24
C ALA A 53 -23.14 1.12 -11.66
N SER A 54 -22.99 -0.16 -11.97
CA SER A 54 -23.37 -0.76 -13.24
C SER A 54 -24.88 -0.66 -13.50
N GLU A 55 -25.72 -0.93 -12.50
CA GLU A 55 -27.19 -0.75 -12.64
C GLU A 55 -27.57 0.71 -12.84
N SER A 56 -26.95 1.63 -12.11
CA SER A 56 -27.14 3.07 -12.32
C SER A 56 -26.69 3.50 -13.72
N HIS A 57 -25.73 2.80 -14.33
CA HIS A 57 -25.27 3.04 -15.70
C HIS A 57 -26.31 2.61 -16.72
N ALA A 58 -26.92 1.44 -16.50
CA ALA A 58 -28.04 0.96 -17.31
C ALA A 58 -29.25 1.91 -17.29
N GLN A 59 -29.41 2.71 -16.22
CA GLN A 59 -30.42 3.77 -16.12
C GLN A 59 -30.03 5.09 -16.81
N GLY A 60 -28.86 5.17 -17.46
CA GLY A 60 -28.39 6.36 -18.15
C GLY A 60 -27.73 7.42 -17.26
N HIS A 61 -27.36 7.08 -16.03
CA HIS A 61 -26.62 8.00 -15.15
C HIS A 61 -25.10 7.81 -15.27
N ASP A 62 -24.32 8.86 -14.94
CA ASP A 62 -22.87 8.76 -14.74
C ASP A 62 -22.57 8.62 -13.23
N GLN A 63 -22.03 7.48 -12.84
CA GLN A 63 -21.83 7.00 -11.46
C GLN A 63 -20.82 7.86 -10.69
N ILE A 64 -19.95 8.57 -11.40
CA ILE A 64 -18.96 9.49 -10.83
C ILE A 64 -19.66 10.76 -10.29
N TYR A 65 -20.82 11.11 -10.86
CA TYR A 65 -21.59 12.30 -10.50
C TYR A 65 -22.91 11.97 -9.80
N LYS A 66 -23.55 10.85 -10.14
CA LYS A 66 -24.83 10.41 -9.60
C LYS A 66 -24.93 8.89 -9.63
N ASN A 67 -25.16 8.28 -8.47
CA ASN A 67 -25.40 6.85 -8.31
C ASN A 67 -26.75 6.63 -7.63
N THR A 68 -27.81 6.51 -8.44
CA THR A 68 -29.21 6.47 -7.96
C THR A 68 -29.57 5.16 -7.26
N VAL A 69 -28.91 4.07 -7.65
CA VAL A 69 -29.19 2.72 -7.17
C VAL A 69 -28.53 2.46 -5.81
N ASN A 70 -27.41 3.13 -5.53
CA ASN A 70 -26.70 2.96 -4.27
C ASN A 70 -27.53 3.44 -3.07
N PRO A 71 -27.92 2.55 -2.13
CA PRO A 71 -28.74 2.93 -0.97
C PRO A 71 -28.07 3.95 -0.04
N ARG A 72 -26.73 4.05 -0.07
CA ARG A 72 -25.96 4.99 0.74
C ARG A 72 -25.78 6.36 0.07
N GLY A 73 -26.23 6.51 -1.17
CA GLY A 73 -26.02 7.70 -1.98
C GLY A 73 -24.54 7.98 -2.29
N THR A 74 -23.63 7.04 -2.03
CA THR A 74 -22.21 7.24 -2.29
C THR A 74 -21.89 7.11 -3.78
N LEU A 75 -21.02 7.98 -4.26
CA LEU A 75 -20.58 8.00 -5.65
C LEU A 75 -19.48 6.95 -5.87
N LEU A 76 -19.38 6.46 -7.11
CA LEU A 76 -18.34 5.50 -7.46
C LEU A 76 -16.97 6.20 -7.44
N ASN A 77 -16.07 5.71 -6.61
CA ASN A 77 -14.74 6.29 -6.44
C ASN A 77 -13.65 5.50 -7.17
N TYR A 78 -13.85 5.25 -8.47
CA TYR A 78 -12.91 4.52 -9.31
C TYR A 78 -12.73 5.19 -10.69
N PRO A 79 -11.53 5.09 -11.31
CA PRO A 79 -11.30 5.62 -12.65
C PRO A 79 -12.21 4.98 -13.71
N ARG A 80 -12.53 5.72 -14.78
CA ARG A 80 -13.45 5.27 -15.86
C ARG A 80 -13.07 3.96 -16.54
N ILE A 81 -11.81 3.52 -16.46
CA ILE A 81 -11.39 2.22 -16.99
C ILE A 81 -12.24 1.07 -16.42
N TRP A 82 -12.72 1.20 -15.18
CA TRP A 82 -13.59 0.20 -14.56
C TRP A 82 -15.01 0.18 -15.15
N HIS A 83 -15.45 1.25 -15.79
CA HIS A 83 -16.78 1.32 -16.41
C HIS A 83 -16.90 0.39 -17.61
N ALA A 84 -15.77 -0.08 -18.18
CA ALA A 84 -15.78 -1.12 -19.20
C ALA A 84 -16.53 -2.37 -18.72
N LEU A 85 -16.50 -2.67 -17.42
CA LEU A 85 -17.24 -3.79 -16.84
C LEU A 85 -18.76 -3.61 -16.88
N PHE A 86 -19.27 -2.38 -16.98
CA PHE A 86 -20.72 -2.11 -16.99
C PHE A 86 -21.38 -2.61 -18.28
N SER A 87 -20.60 -2.70 -19.37
CA SER A 87 -21.05 -3.30 -20.64
C SER A 87 -21.43 -4.78 -20.51
N LEU A 88 -20.97 -5.46 -19.45
CA LEU A 88 -21.28 -6.86 -19.18
C LEU A 88 -22.65 -7.05 -18.49
N GLY A 89 -23.39 -5.99 -18.20
CA GLY A 89 -24.70 -6.09 -17.55
C GLY A 89 -24.61 -6.54 -16.09
N ILE A 90 -23.50 -6.21 -15.41
CA ILE A 90 -23.30 -6.54 -13.99
C ILE A 90 -24.40 -5.87 -13.15
N ASN A 91 -24.89 -6.61 -12.17
CA ASN A 91 -25.95 -6.19 -11.25
C ASN A 91 -25.72 -6.80 -9.86
N GLU A 92 -26.54 -6.49 -8.87
CA GLU A 92 -26.32 -6.88 -7.47
C GLU A 92 -26.21 -8.41 -7.28
N SER A 93 -26.90 -9.20 -8.11
CA SER A 93 -26.82 -10.67 -8.06
C SER A 93 -25.42 -11.22 -8.36
N HIS A 94 -24.59 -10.46 -9.07
CA HIS A 94 -23.22 -10.85 -9.43
C HIS A 94 -22.19 -10.50 -8.34
N THR A 95 -22.59 -9.80 -7.25
CA THR A 95 -21.68 -9.31 -6.20
C THR A 95 -20.80 -10.42 -5.63
N ASN A 96 -21.37 -11.60 -5.35
CA ASN A 96 -20.63 -12.71 -4.76
C ASN A 96 -19.59 -13.29 -5.73
N ILE A 97 -19.95 -13.42 -7.01
CA ILE A 97 -19.05 -13.94 -8.05
C ILE A 97 -17.89 -12.96 -8.27
N LEU A 98 -18.18 -11.67 -8.43
CA LEU A 98 -17.15 -10.63 -8.53
C LEU A 98 -16.23 -10.64 -7.31
N GLY A 99 -16.83 -10.73 -6.12
CA GLY A 99 -16.10 -10.76 -4.88
C GLY A 99 -15.15 -11.96 -4.78
N SER A 100 -15.61 -13.14 -5.19
CA SER A 100 -14.80 -14.36 -5.26
C SER A 100 -13.67 -14.26 -6.30
N ILE A 101 -13.91 -13.66 -7.47
CA ILE A 101 -12.87 -13.47 -8.50
C ILE A 101 -11.73 -12.61 -7.96
N VAL A 102 -12.03 -11.50 -7.29
CA VAL A 102 -11.03 -10.62 -6.67
C VAL A 102 -10.17 -11.40 -5.65
N ILE A 103 -10.80 -12.23 -4.81
CA ILE A 103 -10.09 -13.04 -3.81
C ILE A 103 -9.24 -14.12 -4.47
N ILE A 104 -9.74 -14.78 -5.52
CA ILE A 104 -8.96 -15.79 -6.26
C ILE A 104 -7.73 -15.12 -6.90
N LEU A 105 -7.89 -13.97 -7.55
CA LEU A 105 -6.78 -13.21 -8.11
C LEU A 105 -5.77 -12.82 -7.03
N PHE A 106 -6.24 -12.40 -5.85
CA PHE A 106 -5.37 -12.12 -4.71
C PHE A 106 -4.55 -13.33 -4.27
N LEU A 107 -5.18 -14.49 -4.10
CA LEU A 107 -4.51 -15.74 -3.70
C LEU A 107 -3.49 -16.19 -4.77
N ILE A 108 -3.81 -16.03 -6.05
CA ILE A 108 -2.87 -16.23 -7.16
C ILE A 108 -1.70 -15.24 -7.03
N GLY A 109 -1.98 -13.96 -6.74
CA GLY A 109 -0.97 -12.92 -6.52
C GLY A 109 -0.03 -13.24 -5.37
N ILE A 110 -0.55 -13.76 -4.26
CA ILE A 110 0.24 -14.28 -3.15
C ILE A 110 1.09 -15.44 -3.65
N GLY A 111 0.51 -16.41 -4.35
CA GLY A 111 1.24 -17.56 -4.90
C GLY A 111 2.40 -17.14 -5.80
N ILE A 112 2.16 -16.23 -6.76
CA ILE A 112 3.17 -15.69 -7.66
C ILE A 112 4.33 -15.08 -6.85
N PHE A 113 4.05 -14.18 -5.91
CA PHE A 113 5.09 -13.54 -5.11
C PHE A 113 5.82 -14.53 -4.18
N TRP A 114 5.07 -15.39 -3.51
CA TRP A 114 5.56 -16.36 -2.55
C TRP A 114 6.43 -17.43 -3.22
N PHE A 115 6.04 -17.93 -4.39
CA PHE A 115 6.75 -19.01 -5.09
C PHE A 115 7.88 -18.53 -6.01
N SER A 116 7.83 -17.30 -6.51
CA SER A 116 8.96 -16.68 -7.23
C SER A 116 10.12 -16.31 -6.30
N GLY A 117 9.83 -16.01 -5.04
CA GLY A 117 10.84 -15.73 -4.02
C GLY A 117 11.51 -16.99 -3.46
N ASN A 118 12.83 -16.92 -3.28
CA ASN A 118 13.62 -17.90 -2.53
C ASN A 118 13.86 -17.43 -1.09
N PHE A 119 12.78 -17.14 -0.36
CA PHE A 119 12.87 -16.68 1.03
C PHE A 119 13.23 -17.82 1.98
N ASP A 120 13.75 -17.49 3.17
CA ASP A 120 13.97 -18.46 4.23
C ASP A 120 12.68 -18.73 5.03
N ASN A 121 12.70 -19.78 5.85
CA ASN A 121 11.52 -20.23 6.62
C ASN A 121 10.95 -19.15 7.55
N PHE A 122 11.79 -18.33 8.15
CA PHE A 122 11.34 -17.26 9.04
C PHE A 122 10.62 -16.14 8.26
N THR A 123 11.13 -15.77 7.09
CA THR A 123 10.45 -14.80 6.22
C THR A 123 9.08 -15.31 5.79
N TYR A 124 8.93 -16.59 5.43
CA TYR A 124 7.61 -17.15 5.14
C TYR A 124 6.66 -17.11 6.34
N LEU A 125 7.16 -17.39 7.55
CA LEU A 125 6.35 -17.29 8.77
C LEU A 125 5.87 -15.86 9.02
N ILE A 126 6.73 -14.86 8.82
CA ILE A 126 6.35 -13.45 8.92
C ILE A 126 5.30 -13.11 7.87
N LEU A 127 5.53 -13.47 6.60
CA LEU A 127 4.60 -13.20 5.51
C LEU A 127 3.23 -13.84 5.77
N PHE A 128 3.19 -15.03 6.38
CA PHE A 128 1.95 -15.67 6.82
C PHE A 128 1.15 -14.76 7.77
N PHE A 129 1.79 -14.21 8.81
CA PHE A 129 1.13 -13.29 9.74
C PHE A 129 0.76 -11.95 9.10
N VAL A 130 1.57 -11.42 8.20
CA VAL A 130 1.28 -10.17 7.49
C VAL A 130 0.07 -10.33 6.57
N ILE A 131 -0.03 -11.43 5.82
CA ILE A 131 -1.15 -11.69 4.92
C ILE A 131 -2.45 -11.94 5.70
N LEU A 132 -2.38 -12.57 6.87
CA LEU A 132 -3.53 -12.77 7.74
C LEU A 132 -3.73 -11.61 8.73
N SER A 133 -3.15 -10.43 8.48
CA SER A 133 -3.34 -9.27 9.34
C SER A 133 -4.71 -8.60 9.10
N PRO A 134 -5.26 -7.90 10.11
CA PRO A 134 -6.53 -7.17 9.98
C PRO A 134 -6.66 -6.28 8.74
N PRO A 135 -5.68 -5.45 8.33
CA PRO A 135 -5.81 -4.64 7.12
C PRO A 135 -5.99 -5.46 5.84
N VAL A 136 -5.25 -6.57 5.70
CA VAL A 136 -5.39 -7.45 4.53
C VAL A 136 -6.75 -8.15 4.56
N MET A 137 -7.17 -8.64 5.73
CA MET A 137 -8.48 -9.26 5.90
C MET A 137 -9.64 -8.28 5.70
N LEU A 138 -9.45 -6.98 5.96
CA LEU A 138 -10.42 -5.93 5.61
C LEU A 138 -10.55 -5.80 4.09
N GLY A 139 -9.45 -5.87 3.35
CA GLY A 139 -9.48 -5.89 1.89
C GLY A 139 -10.23 -7.12 1.35
N VAL A 140 -10.02 -8.28 1.98
CA VAL A 140 -10.69 -9.55 1.62
C VAL A 140 -12.20 -9.49 1.93
N GLU A 141 -12.58 -9.01 3.13
CA GLU A 141 -13.98 -8.88 3.56
C GLU A 141 -14.78 -7.96 2.64
N ARG A 142 -14.20 -6.83 2.23
CA ARG A 142 -14.85 -5.89 1.31
C ARG A 142 -14.75 -6.30 -0.15
N SER A 143 -13.86 -7.24 -0.46
CA SER A 143 -13.42 -7.55 -1.81
C SER A 143 -12.98 -6.29 -2.56
N ASN A 144 -11.99 -5.61 -1.97
CA ASN A 144 -11.49 -4.35 -2.47
C ASN A 144 -10.53 -4.55 -3.67
N ILE A 145 -10.56 -3.61 -4.60
CA ILE A 145 -9.73 -3.63 -5.80
C ILE A 145 -8.22 -3.63 -5.52
N GLU A 146 -7.77 -3.19 -4.33
CA GLU A 146 -6.34 -3.18 -4.01
C GLU A 146 -5.76 -4.61 -4.06
N LEU A 147 -6.61 -5.62 -3.87
CA LEU A 147 -6.24 -7.03 -3.99
C LEU A 147 -5.93 -7.43 -5.44
N ILE A 148 -6.66 -6.89 -6.43
CA ILE A 148 -6.34 -7.06 -7.85
C ILE A 148 -5.05 -6.30 -8.18
N ILE A 149 -4.90 -5.09 -7.67
CA ILE A 149 -3.66 -4.33 -7.84
C ILE A 149 -2.47 -5.13 -7.28
N PHE A 150 -2.60 -5.73 -6.10
CA PHE A 150 -1.57 -6.61 -5.53
C PHE A 150 -1.20 -7.75 -6.48
N PHE A 151 -2.19 -8.45 -7.06
CA PHE A 151 -1.94 -9.49 -8.06
C PHE A 151 -1.15 -8.98 -9.27
N ILE A 152 -1.57 -7.84 -9.85
CA ILE A 152 -0.91 -7.24 -11.01
C ILE A 152 0.54 -6.86 -10.67
N LEU A 153 0.78 -6.32 -9.48
CA LEU A 153 2.14 -5.96 -9.04
C LEU A 153 3.01 -7.18 -8.76
N SER A 154 2.46 -8.26 -8.20
CA SER A 154 3.17 -9.54 -8.06
C SER A 154 3.57 -10.10 -9.42
N LEU A 155 2.69 -10.02 -10.42
CA LEU A 155 2.98 -10.43 -11.78
C LEU A 155 4.06 -9.55 -12.42
N ALA A 156 3.96 -8.23 -12.25
CA ALA A 156 4.96 -7.29 -12.75
C ALA A 156 6.35 -7.58 -12.16
N LEU A 157 6.43 -7.92 -10.87
CA LEU A 157 7.66 -8.30 -10.18
C LEU A 157 8.32 -9.55 -10.78
N VAL A 158 7.54 -10.58 -11.11
CA VAL A 158 8.07 -11.79 -11.76
C VAL A 158 8.50 -11.48 -13.18
N ILE A 159 7.70 -10.75 -13.94
CA ILE A 159 8.05 -10.40 -15.33
C ILE A 159 9.28 -9.49 -15.36
N ASN A 160 9.51 -8.68 -14.33
CA ASN A 160 10.66 -7.80 -14.21
C ASN A 160 12.01 -8.54 -14.18
N SER A 161 12.06 -9.83 -13.82
CA SER A 161 13.29 -10.63 -13.95
C SER A 161 13.62 -11.01 -15.40
N TYR A 162 12.63 -10.92 -16.32
CA TYR A 162 12.78 -11.26 -17.73
C TYR A 162 12.80 -10.01 -18.64
N SER A 163 11.93 -9.04 -18.38
CA SER A 163 11.78 -7.82 -19.18
C SER A 163 11.29 -6.64 -18.35
N SER A 164 12.15 -5.62 -18.19
CA SER A 164 11.81 -4.38 -17.48
C SER A 164 10.72 -3.57 -18.21
N ILE A 165 10.65 -3.66 -19.54
CA ILE A 165 9.64 -2.98 -20.36
C ILE A 165 8.27 -3.62 -20.14
N SER A 166 8.19 -4.95 -20.23
CA SER A 166 6.93 -5.67 -20.01
C SER A 166 6.43 -5.47 -18.59
N ALA A 167 7.33 -5.49 -17.60
CA ALA A 167 6.99 -5.15 -16.23
C ALA A 167 6.47 -3.70 -16.10
N LEU A 168 7.10 -2.74 -16.78
CA LEU A 168 6.67 -1.34 -16.77
C LEU A 168 5.26 -1.18 -17.34
N LEU A 169 4.95 -1.85 -18.45
CA LEU A 169 3.60 -1.82 -19.04
C LEU A 169 2.54 -2.36 -18.06
N ILE A 170 2.86 -3.43 -17.32
CA ILE A 170 1.97 -4.01 -16.31
C ILE A 170 1.85 -3.07 -15.09
N PHE A 171 2.93 -2.42 -14.67
CA PHE A 171 2.90 -1.38 -13.65
C PHE A 171 2.05 -0.18 -14.04
N LEU A 172 2.18 0.30 -15.28
CA LEU A 172 1.37 1.38 -15.82
C LEU A 172 -0.10 0.98 -15.90
N PHE A 173 -0.39 -0.27 -16.28
CA PHE A 173 -1.75 -0.79 -16.23
C PHE A 173 -2.32 -0.74 -14.79
N ALA A 174 -1.57 -1.18 -13.78
CA ALA A 174 -1.97 -1.03 -12.38
C ALA A 174 -2.20 0.45 -11.98
N ALA A 175 -1.33 1.36 -12.42
CA ALA A 175 -1.43 2.79 -12.16
C ALA A 175 -2.63 3.46 -12.87
N ILE A 176 -3.06 2.93 -14.01
CA ILE A 176 -4.28 3.36 -14.71
C ILE A 176 -5.52 2.88 -13.97
N LEU A 177 -5.50 1.63 -13.47
CA LEU A 177 -6.61 1.09 -12.66
C LEU A 177 -6.81 1.87 -11.35
N LYS A 178 -5.73 2.38 -10.76
CA LYS A 178 -5.74 3.25 -9.58
C LYS A 178 -4.45 4.04 -9.51
N LEU A 179 -4.45 5.31 -9.09
CA LEU A 179 -3.29 6.19 -9.29
C LEU A 179 -2.04 5.85 -8.46
N TYR A 180 -2.19 5.35 -7.24
CA TYR A 180 -1.06 5.20 -6.30
C TYR A 180 0.04 4.17 -6.65
N PRO A 181 -0.19 3.08 -7.43
CA PRO A 181 0.86 2.17 -7.87
C PRO A 181 1.98 2.86 -8.66
N ILE A 182 1.74 4.06 -9.21
CA ILE A 182 2.80 4.86 -9.84
C ILE A 182 3.97 5.14 -8.89
N PHE A 183 3.72 5.23 -7.58
CA PHE A 183 4.77 5.41 -6.58
C PHE A 183 5.72 4.21 -6.48
N GLY A 184 5.35 3.06 -7.06
CA GLY A 184 6.22 1.89 -7.21
C GLY A 184 7.23 1.98 -8.35
N ILE A 185 7.14 2.97 -9.26
CA ILE A 185 8.06 3.15 -10.40
C ILE A 185 9.57 3.15 -10.06
N PRO A 186 10.02 3.55 -8.84
CA PRO A 186 11.44 3.49 -8.51
C PRO A 186 12.06 2.09 -8.52
N TYR A 187 11.28 1.01 -8.68
CA TYR A 187 11.83 -0.32 -8.97
C TYR A 187 12.78 -0.32 -10.19
N LEU A 188 12.56 0.60 -11.15
CA LEU A 188 13.43 0.80 -12.32
C LEU A 188 14.86 1.22 -11.96
N LEU A 189 15.13 1.69 -10.72
CA LEU A 189 16.47 2.08 -10.28
C LEU A 189 17.49 0.93 -10.28
N LYS A 190 17.05 -0.31 -10.50
CA LYS A 190 17.95 -1.44 -10.78
C LYS A 190 18.66 -1.32 -12.13
N GLU A 191 18.09 -0.58 -13.06
CA GLU A 191 18.63 -0.40 -14.41
C GLU A 191 19.83 0.57 -14.39
N HIS A 192 20.67 0.45 -15.41
CA HIS A 192 21.74 1.42 -15.62
C HIS A 192 21.15 2.81 -15.95
N LYS A 193 21.88 3.87 -15.60
CA LYS A 193 21.44 5.28 -15.67
C LYS A 193 20.68 5.65 -16.96
N ARG A 194 21.21 5.30 -18.14
CA ARG A 194 20.57 5.63 -19.43
C ARG A 194 19.22 4.95 -19.61
N LYS A 195 19.15 3.63 -19.43
CA LYS A 195 17.89 2.87 -19.53
C LYS A 195 16.89 3.25 -18.44
N PHE A 196 17.36 3.54 -17.22
CA PHE A 196 16.50 4.09 -16.16
C PHE A 196 15.77 5.34 -16.64
N TRP A 197 16.51 6.37 -17.09
CA TRP A 197 15.89 7.63 -17.50
C TRP A 197 14.96 7.47 -18.70
N PHE A 198 15.35 6.65 -19.67
CA PHE A 198 14.48 6.35 -20.81
C PHE A 198 13.15 5.73 -20.37
N LEU A 199 13.20 4.67 -19.55
CA LEU A 199 11.99 3.98 -19.07
C LEU A 199 11.17 4.85 -18.11
N PHE A 200 11.84 5.56 -17.20
CA PHE A 200 11.20 6.45 -16.24
C PHE A 200 10.47 7.60 -16.93
N LEU A 201 11.12 8.29 -17.86
CA LEU A 201 10.51 9.41 -18.59
C LEU A 201 9.38 8.93 -19.50
N THR A 202 9.57 7.81 -20.20
CA THR A 202 8.53 7.24 -21.07
C THR A 202 7.31 6.81 -20.25
N GLY A 203 7.52 6.03 -19.17
CA GLY A 203 6.44 5.56 -18.32
C GLY A 203 5.71 6.70 -17.59
N SER A 204 6.47 7.66 -17.04
CA SER A 204 5.89 8.84 -16.40
C SER A 204 5.15 9.71 -17.41
N GLY A 205 5.67 9.86 -18.63
CA GLY A 205 5.02 10.61 -19.71
C GLY A 205 3.68 10.00 -20.12
N ILE A 206 3.62 8.68 -20.29
CA ILE A 206 2.38 7.94 -20.58
C ILE A 206 1.36 8.14 -19.44
N PHE A 207 1.80 7.99 -18.18
CA PHE A 207 0.93 8.16 -17.03
C PHE A 207 0.42 9.60 -16.88
N VAL A 208 1.28 10.60 -17.07
CA VAL A 208 0.90 12.03 -17.03
C VAL A 208 -0.09 12.34 -18.14
N LEU A 209 0.13 11.84 -19.37
CA LEU A 209 -0.82 12.01 -20.46
C LEU A 209 -2.19 11.42 -20.10
N TYR A 210 -2.23 10.20 -19.57
CA TYR A 210 -3.46 9.59 -19.06
C TYR A 210 -4.13 10.47 -17.99
N ALA A 211 -3.35 10.97 -17.02
CA ALA A 211 -3.89 11.77 -15.94
C ALA A 211 -4.42 13.13 -16.38
N LEU A 212 -3.80 13.75 -17.38
CA LEU A 212 -4.30 14.98 -17.99
C LEU A 212 -5.59 14.74 -18.77
N LEU A 213 -5.68 13.64 -19.51
CA LEU A 213 -6.89 13.26 -20.25
C LEU A 213 -8.07 12.92 -19.31
N SER A 214 -7.80 12.50 -18.08
CA SER A 214 -8.82 12.14 -17.07
C SER A 214 -8.91 13.13 -15.90
N ILE A 215 -8.39 14.35 -16.04
CA ILE A 215 -8.24 15.29 -14.93
C ILE A 215 -9.57 15.70 -14.28
N THR A 216 -10.62 15.87 -15.09
CA THR A 216 -11.96 16.25 -14.62
C THR A 216 -12.55 15.18 -13.71
N ASP A 217 -12.45 13.92 -14.13
CA ASP A 217 -12.89 12.78 -13.33
C ASP A 217 -12.06 12.65 -12.05
N PHE A 218 -10.74 12.84 -12.13
CA PHE A 218 -9.88 12.76 -10.95
C PHE A 218 -10.21 13.84 -9.92
N ILE A 219 -10.45 15.08 -10.35
CA ILE A 219 -10.90 16.14 -9.45
C ILE A 219 -12.19 15.73 -8.75
N GLN A 220 -13.13 15.12 -9.46
CA GLN A 220 -14.39 14.65 -8.88
C GLN A 220 -14.16 13.49 -7.90
N LEU A 221 -13.37 12.48 -8.26
CA LEU A 221 -12.99 11.37 -7.39
C LEU A 221 -12.32 11.85 -6.09
N PHE A 222 -11.41 12.83 -6.17
CA PHE A 222 -10.75 13.39 -4.98
C PHE A 222 -11.69 14.18 -4.07
N LYS A 223 -12.76 14.77 -4.61
CA LYS A 223 -13.80 15.47 -3.84
C LYS A 223 -14.73 14.49 -3.12
N THR A 224 -15.06 13.37 -3.75
CA THR A 224 -16.02 12.39 -3.25
C THR A 224 -15.39 11.29 -2.40
N ALA A 225 -14.07 11.10 -2.51
CA ALA A 225 -13.33 10.12 -1.74
C ALA A 225 -13.53 10.33 -0.22
N PRO A 226 -14.05 9.32 0.50
CA PRO A 226 -14.20 9.39 1.94
C PRO A 226 -12.83 9.58 2.60
N LYS A 227 -12.69 10.64 3.41
CA LYS A 227 -11.52 10.85 4.26
C LYS A 227 -11.87 10.39 5.67
N GLY A 228 -11.55 9.13 5.95
CA GLY A 228 -11.79 8.48 7.24
C GLY A 228 -10.67 8.73 8.23
N VAL A 229 -10.98 8.62 9.53
CA VAL A 229 -9.99 8.50 10.60
C VAL A 229 -9.86 7.05 11.06
N SER A 230 -10.98 6.33 11.09
CA SER A 230 -11.00 4.93 11.51
C SER A 230 -10.39 4.05 10.42
N SER A 231 -9.45 3.20 10.83
CA SER A 231 -8.78 2.25 9.95
C SER A 231 -8.18 2.92 8.71
N SER A 232 -7.44 4.00 8.94
CA SER A 232 -6.82 4.79 7.89
C SER A 232 -5.42 5.23 8.32
N PHE A 233 -4.53 5.43 7.35
CA PHE A 233 -3.20 5.99 7.57
C PHE A 233 -2.89 7.13 6.59
N GLY A 234 -1.98 8.00 7.00
CA GLY A 234 -1.46 9.10 6.20
C GLY A 234 -1.17 10.34 7.04
N ARG A 235 -0.50 11.34 6.44
CA ARG A 235 -0.05 12.55 7.15
C ARG A 235 -1.15 13.32 7.89
N ASP A 236 -2.40 13.18 7.43
CA ASP A 236 -3.54 13.97 7.90
C ASP A 236 -4.36 13.26 9.00
N VAL A 237 -4.14 11.96 9.21
CA VAL A 237 -5.01 11.13 10.08
C VAL A 237 -4.96 11.57 11.54
N TRP A 238 -3.76 11.79 12.09
CA TRP A 238 -3.59 12.16 13.50
C TRP A 238 -4.37 13.43 13.89
N TRP A 239 -4.29 14.51 13.12
CA TRP A 239 -5.00 15.75 13.46
C TRP A 239 -6.50 15.64 13.18
N MET A 240 -6.92 14.86 12.18
CA MET A 240 -8.33 14.58 11.94
C MET A 240 -8.96 13.84 13.14
N ALA A 241 -8.20 12.97 13.80
CA ALA A 241 -8.65 12.27 15.00
C ALA A 241 -8.88 13.17 16.21
N LEU A 242 -8.13 14.28 16.31
CA LEU A 242 -8.32 15.26 17.37
C LEU A 242 -9.75 15.81 17.37
N ARG A 243 -10.30 16.12 16.18
CA ARG A 243 -11.68 16.61 16.01
C ARG A 243 -12.74 15.49 16.06
N HIS A 244 -12.35 14.27 15.71
CA HIS A 244 -13.31 13.18 15.49
C HIS A 244 -13.97 12.71 16.80
N GLY A 245 -15.31 12.66 16.82
CA GLY A 245 -16.11 12.37 18.02
C GLY A 245 -15.83 11.00 18.65
N ARG A 246 -15.51 9.99 17.84
CA ARG A 246 -15.19 8.63 18.33
C ARG A 246 -13.77 8.49 18.92
N PHE A 247 -12.90 9.48 18.73
CA PHE A 247 -11.51 9.46 19.19
C PHE A 247 -11.34 10.48 20.31
N TYR A 248 -11.00 11.74 20.00
CA TYR A 248 -10.70 12.74 21.03
C TYR A 248 -11.74 13.84 21.20
N HIS A 249 -12.54 14.14 20.16
CA HIS A 249 -13.63 15.13 20.17
C HIS A 249 -13.23 16.52 20.71
N LEU A 250 -12.04 17.00 20.35
CA LEU A 250 -11.59 18.34 20.73
C LEU A 250 -12.30 19.41 19.88
N PRO A 251 -12.84 20.48 20.51
CA PRO A 251 -13.45 21.60 19.80
C PRO A 251 -12.36 22.48 19.20
N LEU A 252 -11.86 22.11 18.03
CA LEU A 252 -10.83 22.87 17.32
C LEU A 252 -11.45 23.94 16.42
N SER A 253 -10.93 25.17 16.49
CA SER A 253 -11.25 26.23 15.53
C SER A 253 -10.65 25.95 14.15
N ASP A 254 -11.15 26.60 13.10
CA ASP A 254 -10.61 26.44 11.74
C ASP A 254 -9.13 26.86 11.65
N SER A 255 -8.71 27.86 12.43
CA SER A 255 -7.30 28.26 12.52
C SER A 255 -6.41 27.20 13.16
N GLN A 256 -6.89 26.49 14.19
CA GLN A 256 -6.18 25.38 14.81
C GLN A 256 -6.09 24.17 13.87
N VAL A 257 -7.16 23.87 13.12
CA VAL A 257 -7.15 22.82 12.10
C VAL A 257 -6.11 23.14 11.01
N LEU A 258 -6.10 24.39 10.52
CA LEU A 258 -5.11 24.83 9.53
C LEU A 258 -3.68 24.70 10.08
N PHE A 259 -3.46 25.10 11.34
CA PHE A 259 -2.16 24.95 12.01
C PHE A 259 -1.68 23.50 12.05
N PHE A 260 -2.52 22.56 12.51
CA PHE A 260 -2.14 21.15 12.57
C PHE A 260 -1.92 20.53 11.19
N LYS A 261 -2.72 20.94 10.21
CA LYS A 261 -2.51 20.54 8.82
C LYS A 261 -1.15 21.03 8.31
N ILE A 262 -0.80 22.30 8.48
CA ILE A 262 0.51 22.85 8.10
C ILE A 262 1.63 22.12 8.84
N LEU A 263 1.45 21.84 10.13
CA LEU A 263 2.41 21.08 10.93
C LEU A 263 2.65 19.67 10.35
N SER A 264 1.61 18.95 9.92
CA SER A 264 1.76 17.67 9.21
C SER A 264 2.64 17.78 7.96
N TYR A 265 2.46 18.82 7.15
CA TYR A 265 3.28 19.04 5.96
C TYR A 265 4.74 19.32 6.31
N ILE A 266 4.98 20.14 7.34
CA ILE A 266 6.32 20.45 7.83
C ILE A 266 7.00 19.18 8.35
N LEU A 267 6.32 18.38 9.18
CA LEU A 267 6.85 17.12 9.71
C LEU A 267 7.16 16.11 8.59
N ALA A 268 6.27 15.99 7.61
CA ALA A 268 6.50 15.15 6.44
C ALA A 268 7.71 15.60 5.62
N PHE A 269 7.85 16.91 5.38
CA PHE A 269 8.99 17.49 4.67
C PHE A 269 10.31 17.26 5.43
N ILE A 270 10.33 17.54 6.74
CA ILE A 270 11.50 17.31 7.60
C ILE A 270 11.86 15.82 7.60
N SER A 271 10.88 14.92 7.64
CA SER A 271 11.12 13.47 7.59
C SER A 271 11.82 13.05 6.30
N VAL A 272 11.37 13.56 5.15
CA VAL A 272 12.00 13.30 3.84
C VAL A 272 13.41 13.88 3.79
N ALA A 273 13.57 15.15 4.17
CA ALA A 273 14.86 15.84 4.16
C ALA A 273 15.89 15.18 5.09
N ALA A 274 15.48 14.81 6.31
CA ALA A 274 16.31 14.14 7.29
C ALA A 274 16.69 12.72 6.82
N ALA A 275 15.73 11.93 6.35
CA ALA A 275 16.00 10.61 5.80
C ALA A 275 16.99 10.66 4.62
N LEU A 276 16.83 11.64 3.72
CA LEU A 276 17.76 11.87 2.62
C LEU A 276 19.15 12.28 3.14
N TYR A 277 19.23 13.27 4.03
CA TYR A 277 20.50 13.73 4.60
C TYR A 277 21.27 12.61 5.31
N PHE A 278 20.60 11.88 6.21
CA PHE A 278 21.24 10.83 7.01
C PHE A 278 21.63 9.60 6.18
N SER A 279 20.78 9.20 5.21
CA SER A 279 21.13 8.10 4.29
C SER A 279 22.35 8.44 3.43
N MET A 280 22.45 9.69 2.96
CA MET A 280 23.58 10.14 2.14
C MET A 280 24.88 10.26 2.93
N ARG A 281 24.82 10.72 4.18
CA ARG A 281 25.98 10.78 5.08
C ARG A 281 26.52 9.39 5.42
N ARG A 282 25.63 8.40 5.50
CA ARG A 282 25.95 7.02 5.85
C ARG A 282 26.19 6.11 4.63
N ALA A 283 26.11 6.65 3.42
CA ALA A 283 26.21 5.89 2.18
C ALA A 283 27.55 5.16 1.97
N GLY A 284 28.59 5.43 2.78
CA GLY A 284 29.84 4.66 2.81
C GLY A 284 29.88 3.50 3.83
N SER A 285 28.93 3.37 4.75
CA SER A 285 28.94 2.34 5.81
C SER A 285 28.37 0.98 5.36
N GLY A 286 28.33 0.71 4.06
CA GLY A 286 28.03 -0.62 3.54
C GLY A 286 26.64 -1.16 3.92
N LEU A 287 25.64 -0.28 4.07
CA LEU A 287 24.28 -0.64 4.47
C LEU A 287 23.80 -1.86 3.66
N CYS A 288 23.78 -3.01 4.35
CA CYS A 288 23.44 -4.34 3.90
C CYS A 288 23.53 -4.58 2.38
N ARG A 289 24.74 -4.92 1.92
CA ARG A 289 25.17 -5.14 0.52
C ARG A 289 24.36 -6.16 -0.31
N GLN A 290 23.32 -6.79 0.21
CA GLN A 290 22.57 -7.82 -0.51
C GLN A 290 21.33 -7.26 -1.22
N PRO A 291 21.34 -7.11 -2.56
CA PRO A 291 20.22 -6.58 -3.33
C PRO A 291 19.10 -7.61 -3.58
N GLN A 292 18.97 -8.65 -2.75
CA GLN A 292 18.22 -9.86 -3.11
C GLN A 292 16.74 -9.58 -3.43
N TYR A 293 16.09 -8.66 -2.70
CA TYR A 293 14.66 -8.34 -2.84
C TYR A 293 14.41 -6.83 -2.90
N VAL A 294 15.42 -6.04 -3.28
CA VAL A 294 15.35 -4.57 -3.25
C VAL A 294 14.29 -4.03 -4.21
N ASP A 295 14.03 -4.69 -5.34
CA ASP A 295 12.99 -4.29 -6.28
C ASP A 295 11.59 -4.35 -5.65
N ALA A 296 11.24 -5.48 -5.03
CA ALA A 296 9.99 -5.64 -4.30
C ALA A 296 9.89 -4.65 -3.14
N PHE A 297 10.98 -4.44 -2.41
CA PHE A 297 11.03 -3.43 -1.37
C PHE A 297 10.73 -2.03 -1.88
N ARG A 298 11.34 -1.59 -2.99
CA ARG A 298 11.11 -0.26 -3.56
C ARG A 298 9.66 -0.08 -4.00
N ILE A 299 9.00 -1.13 -4.47
CA ILE A 299 7.57 -1.09 -4.83
C ILE A 299 6.70 -0.92 -3.58
N GLY A 300 6.86 -1.80 -2.59
CA GLY A 300 6.08 -1.74 -1.35
C GLY A 300 6.31 -0.45 -0.57
N ALA A 301 7.57 -0.07 -0.41
CA ALA A 301 7.96 1.17 0.27
C ALA A 301 7.52 2.41 -0.49
N GLY A 302 7.71 2.44 -1.82
CA GLY A 302 7.29 3.56 -2.66
C GLY A 302 5.78 3.80 -2.59
N ILE A 303 4.97 2.74 -2.70
CA ILE A 303 3.51 2.82 -2.57
C ILE A 303 3.11 3.34 -1.18
N TYR A 304 3.70 2.81 -0.11
CA TYR A 304 3.40 3.27 1.25
C TYR A 304 3.76 4.75 1.43
N ILE A 305 4.99 5.14 1.08
CA ILE A 305 5.51 6.51 1.22
C ILE A 305 4.63 7.48 0.42
N GLY A 306 4.32 7.15 -0.84
CA GLY A 306 3.50 8.00 -1.70
C GLY A 306 2.06 8.14 -1.19
N CYS A 307 1.44 7.03 -0.76
CA CYS A 307 0.11 7.08 -0.12
C CYS A 307 0.14 7.94 1.14
N PHE A 308 1.09 7.70 2.05
CA PHE A 308 1.18 8.43 3.31
C PHE A 308 1.39 9.93 3.11
N LEU A 309 2.30 10.29 2.20
CA LEU A 309 2.68 11.69 1.96
C LEU A 309 1.61 12.47 1.21
N LEU A 310 0.80 11.85 0.35
CA LEU A 310 -0.12 12.58 -0.54
C LEU A 310 -1.59 12.38 -0.22
N MET A 311 -1.94 11.28 0.44
CA MET A 311 -3.31 10.84 0.63
C MET A 311 -3.60 10.48 2.10
N ASN A 312 -4.87 10.49 2.46
CA ASN A 312 -5.39 9.75 3.61
C ASN A 312 -6.09 8.51 3.03
N THR A 313 -5.69 7.31 3.46
CA THR A 313 -6.08 6.07 2.80
C THR A 313 -6.48 5.00 3.80
N VAL A 314 -7.45 4.18 3.44
CA VAL A 314 -7.89 3.05 4.27
C VAL A 314 -6.79 2.00 4.40
N ASP A 315 -6.71 1.37 5.57
CA ASP A 315 -5.62 0.46 5.94
C ASP A 315 -5.44 -0.75 5.04
N TYR A 316 -6.47 -1.19 4.30
CA TYR A 316 -6.30 -2.34 3.40
C TYR A 316 -5.16 -2.13 2.37
N ARG A 317 -4.69 -0.89 2.13
CA ARG A 317 -3.50 -0.59 1.31
C ARG A 317 -2.18 -1.02 1.95
N LEU A 318 -2.17 -1.29 3.26
CA LEU A 318 -1.00 -1.88 3.93
C LEU A 318 -0.65 -3.26 3.38
N VAL A 319 -1.54 -3.90 2.60
CA VAL A 319 -1.23 -5.13 1.83
C VAL A 319 0.03 -4.98 0.98
N PHE A 320 0.36 -3.80 0.47
CA PHE A 320 1.55 -3.59 -0.36
C PHE A 320 2.85 -3.65 0.45
N LEU A 321 2.81 -3.53 1.79
CA LEU A 321 3.98 -3.72 2.64
C LEU A 321 4.49 -5.17 2.60
N VAL A 322 3.65 -6.14 2.18
CA VAL A 322 4.08 -7.53 1.89
C VAL A 322 5.33 -7.55 1.00
N PHE A 323 5.42 -6.65 0.00
CA PHE A 323 6.58 -6.58 -0.88
C PHE A 323 7.85 -6.05 -0.19
N ALA A 324 7.71 -5.26 0.88
CA ALA A 324 8.84 -4.72 1.64
C ALA A 324 9.41 -5.69 2.67
N ILE A 325 8.61 -6.64 3.16
CA ILE A 325 8.99 -7.56 4.25
C ILE A 325 10.26 -8.36 3.95
N PRO A 326 10.43 -9.04 2.79
CA PRO A 326 11.59 -9.92 2.61
C PRO A 326 12.92 -9.18 2.73
N GLN A 327 13.02 -7.99 2.13
CA GLN A 327 14.24 -7.19 2.21
C GLN A 327 14.47 -6.64 3.62
N LEU A 328 13.41 -6.24 4.34
CA LEU A 328 13.53 -5.82 5.74
C LEU A 328 14.07 -6.96 6.61
N VAL A 329 13.61 -8.20 6.40
CA VAL A 329 14.11 -9.37 7.15
C VAL A 329 15.58 -9.63 6.88
N VAL A 330 16.03 -9.53 5.64
CA VAL A 330 17.47 -9.61 5.29
C VAL A 330 18.24 -8.52 6.02
N TRP A 331 17.78 -7.28 5.98
CA TRP A 331 18.45 -6.16 6.62
C TRP A 331 18.46 -6.21 8.16
N MET A 332 17.47 -6.84 8.79
CA MET A 332 17.46 -7.04 10.24
C MET A 332 18.56 -8.01 10.73
N ARG A 333 19.02 -8.91 9.85
CA ARG A 333 20.00 -9.97 10.14
C ARG A 333 21.42 -9.60 9.75
N ASP A 334 21.58 -9.01 8.57
CA ASP A 334 22.89 -8.83 7.94
C ASP A 334 23.57 -7.49 8.26
N CYS A 335 22.85 -6.53 8.84
CA CYS A 335 23.43 -5.22 9.12
C CYS A 335 24.24 -5.27 10.43
N ASP A 336 25.46 -4.73 10.39
CA ASP A 336 26.34 -4.58 11.56
C ASP A 336 25.59 -4.01 12.76
N LYS A 337 26.09 -4.26 13.98
CA LYS A 337 25.39 -4.01 15.26
C LYS A 337 24.76 -2.60 15.41
N GLY A 338 25.22 -1.59 14.65
CA GLY A 338 24.65 -0.23 14.63
C GLY A 338 23.73 0.13 13.44
N ASP A 339 23.64 -0.68 12.39
CA ASP A 339 22.80 -0.44 11.18
C ASP A 339 21.52 -1.28 11.17
N SER A 340 21.48 -2.38 11.91
CA SER A 340 20.30 -3.27 12.01
C SER A 340 19.14 -2.68 12.81
N LEU A 341 19.33 -1.55 13.52
CA LEU A 341 18.28 -0.95 14.35
C LEU A 341 17.13 -0.37 13.53
N VAL A 342 17.41 0.36 12.44
CA VAL A 342 16.36 1.01 11.64
C VAL A 342 15.43 -0.02 10.98
N PRO A 343 15.92 -1.08 10.30
CA PRO A 343 15.06 -2.16 9.80
C PRO A 343 14.22 -2.81 10.90
N ARG A 344 14.78 -3.04 12.10
CA ARG A 344 14.06 -3.66 13.23
C ARG A 344 12.93 -2.77 13.75
N ILE A 345 13.22 -1.49 14.02
CA ILE A 345 12.20 -0.52 14.48
C ILE A 345 11.11 -0.37 13.42
N THR A 346 11.49 -0.24 12.14
CA THR A 346 10.54 -0.12 11.02
C THR A 346 9.67 -1.37 10.95
N PHE A 347 10.26 -2.55 11.01
CA PHE A 347 9.54 -3.82 10.97
C PHE A 347 8.58 -3.98 12.16
N SER A 348 9.03 -3.67 13.38
CA SER A 348 8.18 -3.68 14.58
C SER A 348 7.00 -2.72 14.46
N ALA A 349 7.22 -1.51 13.93
CA ALA A 349 6.16 -0.54 13.68
C ALA A 349 5.17 -1.04 12.61
N ILE A 350 5.64 -1.68 11.52
CA ILE A 350 4.78 -2.34 10.53
C ILE A 350 3.93 -3.41 11.21
N MET A 351 4.52 -4.30 12.00
CA MET A 351 3.78 -5.35 12.70
C MET A 351 2.76 -4.79 13.68
N PHE A 352 3.08 -3.71 14.40
CA PHE A 352 2.12 -3.04 15.28
C PHE A 352 0.95 -2.44 14.48
N SER A 353 1.24 -1.67 13.44
CA SER A 353 0.24 -1.04 12.57
C SER A 353 -0.69 -2.09 11.93
N LEU A 354 -0.12 -3.20 11.44
CA LEU A 354 -0.90 -4.30 10.87
C LEU A 354 -1.83 -4.99 11.88
N TRP A 355 -1.49 -5.01 13.18
CA TRP A 355 -2.26 -5.71 14.22
C TRP A 355 -2.97 -4.78 15.20
N SER A 356 -2.98 -3.47 14.92
CA SER A 356 -3.54 -2.42 15.79
C SER A 356 -4.99 -2.70 16.18
N ASN A 357 -5.84 -3.12 15.24
CA ASN A 357 -7.25 -3.44 15.50
C ASN A 357 -7.43 -4.54 16.57
N VAL A 358 -6.53 -5.53 16.62
CA VAL A 358 -6.56 -6.58 17.65
C VAL A 358 -6.06 -6.02 18.99
N VAL A 359 -4.99 -5.22 18.97
CA VAL A 359 -4.46 -4.54 20.17
C VAL A 359 -5.50 -3.61 20.80
N MET A 360 -6.36 -3.00 19.97
CA MET A 360 -7.43 -2.09 20.39
C MET A 360 -8.40 -2.73 21.39
N ARG A 361 -8.58 -4.05 21.31
CA ARG A 361 -9.40 -4.82 22.26
C ARG A 361 -8.87 -4.74 23.69
N PHE A 362 -7.56 -4.62 23.86
CA PHE A 362 -6.90 -4.70 25.17
C PHE A 362 -6.54 -3.33 25.73
N LEU A 363 -6.00 -2.44 24.90
CA LEU A 363 -5.52 -1.11 25.33
C LEU A 363 -6.56 0.00 25.17
N GLY A 364 -7.68 -0.29 24.49
CA GLY A 364 -8.74 0.67 24.21
C GLY A 364 -8.42 1.58 23.02
N ARG A 365 -9.48 2.15 22.44
CA ARG A 365 -9.43 2.87 21.15
C ARG A 365 -8.46 4.05 21.11
N LYS A 366 -8.47 4.92 22.13
CA LYS A 366 -7.66 6.16 22.14
C LYS A 366 -6.16 5.86 22.16
N ILE A 367 -5.73 5.00 23.10
CA ILE A 367 -4.32 4.63 23.28
C ILE A 367 -3.81 3.89 22.05
N THR A 368 -4.54 2.88 21.59
CA THR A 368 -4.13 2.12 20.40
C THR A 368 -4.03 3.00 19.17
N PHE A 369 -5.00 3.90 18.95
CA PHE A 369 -4.94 4.86 17.85
C PHE A 369 -3.69 5.76 17.93
N ALA A 370 -3.35 6.30 19.11
CA ALA A 370 -2.14 7.12 19.27
C ALA A 370 -0.87 6.32 18.95
N MET A 371 -0.79 5.08 19.42
CA MET A 371 0.34 4.19 19.16
C MET A 371 0.43 3.78 17.68
N GLU A 372 -0.72 3.60 17.02
CA GLU A 372 -0.82 3.26 15.60
C GLU A 372 -0.34 4.43 14.74
N GLU A 373 -0.80 5.63 15.03
CA GLU A 373 -0.33 6.84 14.33
C GLU A 373 1.17 7.06 14.53
N PHE A 374 1.66 6.91 15.76
CA PHE A 374 3.10 6.97 16.04
C PHE A 374 3.87 5.90 15.24
N SER A 375 3.33 4.68 15.17
CA SER A 375 3.91 3.60 14.38
C SER A 375 3.91 3.94 12.89
N ASN A 376 2.82 4.49 12.35
CA ASN A 376 2.73 4.88 10.93
C ASN A 376 3.77 5.96 10.57
N TRP A 377 4.04 6.93 11.44
CA TRP A 377 5.13 7.90 11.24
C TRP A 377 6.52 7.24 11.33
N ILE A 378 6.72 6.27 12.22
CA ILE A 378 7.96 5.48 12.26
C ILE A 378 8.15 4.69 10.97
N ILE A 379 7.09 4.05 10.45
CA ILE A 379 7.12 3.32 9.18
C ILE A 379 7.53 4.28 8.06
N LEU A 380 6.92 5.47 7.98
CA LEU A 380 7.29 6.48 6.98
C LEU A 380 8.79 6.81 7.04
N VAL A 381 9.29 7.22 8.20
CA VAL A 381 10.69 7.67 8.37
C VAL A 381 11.66 6.52 8.10
N GLY A 382 11.35 5.33 8.63
CA GLY A 382 12.16 4.13 8.45
C GLY A 382 12.22 3.68 7.00
N LEU A 383 11.08 3.61 6.31
CA LEU A 383 11.04 3.27 4.89
C LEU A 383 11.70 4.34 4.03
N LEU A 384 11.54 5.63 4.30
CA LEU A 384 12.26 6.70 3.59
C LEU A 384 13.78 6.53 3.70
N TYR A 385 14.28 6.33 4.93
CA TYR A 385 15.70 6.16 5.17
C TYR A 385 16.25 4.94 4.43
N LEU A 386 15.58 3.80 4.54
CA LEU A 386 15.98 2.55 3.88
C LEU A 386 15.86 2.65 2.35
N PHE A 387 14.83 3.33 1.85
CA PHE A 387 14.62 3.59 0.44
C PHE A 387 15.76 4.41 -0.15
N PHE A 388 16.11 5.55 0.46
CA PHE A 388 17.24 6.37 0.00
C PHE A 388 18.58 5.62 0.16
N SER A 389 18.74 4.84 1.22
CA SER A 389 19.94 4.02 1.42
C SER A 389 20.07 2.92 0.36
N SER A 390 18.95 2.41 -0.17
CA SER A 390 18.92 1.39 -1.22
C SER A 390 19.21 1.94 -2.62
N LEU A 391 19.34 3.27 -2.81
CA LEU A 391 19.57 3.87 -4.13
C LEU A 391 20.90 3.39 -4.75
N PRO A 392 20.94 3.21 -6.08
CA PRO A 392 22.18 2.83 -6.77
C PRO A 392 23.22 3.95 -6.69
N GLU A 393 24.51 3.60 -6.72
CA GLU A 393 25.59 4.56 -6.48
C GLU A 393 25.64 5.69 -7.52
N TRP A 394 25.26 5.41 -8.77
CA TRP A 394 25.17 6.44 -9.81
C TRP A 394 24.15 7.54 -9.45
N PHE A 395 23.01 7.16 -8.85
CA PHE A 395 21.97 8.11 -8.45
C PHE A 395 22.38 8.85 -7.17
N LYS A 396 23.00 8.15 -6.22
CA LYS A 396 23.61 8.78 -5.03
C LYS A 396 24.66 9.82 -5.42
N ASN A 397 25.52 9.53 -6.37
CA ASN A 397 26.54 10.47 -6.85
C ASN A 397 25.92 11.72 -7.50
N ASP A 398 24.85 11.56 -8.28
CA ASP A 398 24.10 12.69 -8.83
C ASP A 398 23.48 13.55 -7.71
N LEU A 399 22.88 12.92 -6.69
CA LEU A 399 22.35 13.63 -5.51
C LEU A 399 23.45 14.36 -4.71
N ARG A 400 24.61 13.74 -4.46
CA ARG A 400 25.73 14.38 -3.74
C ARG A 400 26.23 15.63 -4.45
N ARG A 401 26.25 15.61 -5.79
CA ARG A 401 26.63 16.76 -6.63
C ARG A 401 25.64 17.91 -6.49
N LEU A 402 24.33 17.62 -6.52
CA LEU A 402 23.28 18.64 -6.36
C LEU A 402 23.31 19.31 -4.99
N PHE A 403 23.49 18.53 -3.92
CA PHE A 403 23.49 19.06 -2.56
C PHE A 403 24.86 19.57 -2.08
N CYS A 404 25.84 19.73 -2.99
CA CYS A 404 27.19 20.21 -2.68
C CYS A 404 27.80 19.53 -1.43
N PHE A 405 27.61 18.21 -1.27
CA PHE A 405 28.41 17.41 -0.34
C PHE A 405 29.84 17.26 -0.90
N LYS A 406 30.52 18.39 -1.15
CA LYS A 406 31.91 18.45 -1.58
C LYS A 406 32.77 18.27 -0.34
N LYS A 407 33.53 17.17 -0.33
CA LYS A 407 34.56 16.75 0.64
C LYS A 407 34.05 16.07 1.92
N CYS A 408 34.21 14.75 1.97
CA CYS A 408 34.70 13.99 3.12
C CYS A 408 34.93 12.52 2.74
N TYR A 409 35.65 12.25 1.66
CA TYR A 409 36.31 10.95 1.49
C TYR A 409 37.70 11.21 0.93
N PRO A 410 38.78 10.87 1.66
CA PRO A 410 40.09 10.77 1.06
C PRO A 410 40.04 9.66 0.01
N SER A 411 40.49 9.96 -1.20
CA SER A 411 40.89 8.93 -2.15
C SER A 411 41.93 8.04 -1.48
N ALA A 412 41.57 6.77 -1.23
CA ALA A 412 42.55 5.75 -0.93
C ALA A 412 43.35 5.52 -2.22
N ASN A 413 44.60 5.97 -2.21
CA ASN A 413 45.64 5.51 -3.13
C ASN A 413 46.11 4.12 -2.72
#